data_AF-A0A2V9N8Y3-F1
#
_entry.id   AF-A0A2V9N8Y3-F1
#
_cell.length_a   1.000
_cell.length_b   1.000
_cell.length_c   1.000
_cell.angle_alpha   90.00
_cell.angle_beta   90.00
_cell.angle_gamma   90.00
#
_symmetry.space_group_name_H-M   'P 1'
#
loop_
_entity.id
_entity.type
_entity.pdbx_description
1 polymer ?
#
loop_
_entity_poly.entity_id
_entity_poly.type
_entity_poly.pdbx_seq_one_letter_code
_entity_poly.pdbx_strand_id
1 'polypeptide(L)' 'MRERARLRGQLRIYTAQGRITGRILCIMPFVMFGLLTIVNRKYESILFTDPTGLHMLYFGIIMMIIGVLAIRKIISVKV' A
#
# COMPACT_ATOMS: atom_id res chain seq x y z
N MET A 1 11.46 -32.04 -20.52
CA MET A 1 10.56 -32.07 -19.33
C MET A 1 11.14 -31.36 -18.09
N ARG A 2 12.44 -31.53 -17.73
CA ARG A 2 13.05 -30.93 -16.52
C ARG A 2 13.17 -29.39 -16.51
N GLU A 3 13.46 -28.76 -17.64
CA GLU A 3 13.60 -27.28 -17.73
C GLU A 3 12.30 -26.52 -17.46
N ARG A 4 11.15 -27.05 -17.93
CA ARG A 4 9.85 -26.42 -17.69
C ARG A 4 9.45 -26.47 -16.21
N ALA A 5 9.87 -27.50 -15.47
CA ALA A 5 9.67 -27.57 -14.02
C ALA A 5 10.53 -26.53 -13.28
N ARG A 6 11.79 -26.32 -13.71
CA ARG A 6 12.65 -25.25 -13.18
C ARG A 6 12.09 -23.85 -13.49
N LEU A 7 11.63 -23.61 -14.71
CA LEU A 7 11.00 -22.35 -15.12
C LEU A 7 9.73 -22.04 -14.32
N ARG A 8 8.85 -23.04 -14.09
CA ARG A 8 7.67 -22.88 -13.21
C ARG A 8 8.05 -22.58 -11.76
N GLY A 9 9.11 -23.20 -11.25
CA GLY A 9 9.67 -22.89 -9.92
C GLY A 9 10.14 -21.44 -9.81
N GLN A 10 10.89 -20.97 -10.81
CA GLN A 10 11.34 -19.57 -10.88
C GLN A 10 10.17 -18.59 -11.02
N LEU A 11 9.19 -18.88 -11.89
CA LEU A 11 7.98 -18.04 -12.03
C LEU A 11 7.20 -17.91 -10.71
N ARG A 12 7.11 -19.00 -9.94
CA ARG A 12 6.47 -19.01 -8.62
C ARG A 12 7.22 -18.16 -7.59
N ILE A 13 8.55 -18.09 -7.71
CA ILE A 13 9.39 -17.24 -6.86
C ILE A 13 9.22 -15.76 -7.25
N TYR A 14 9.27 -15.42 -8.54
CA TYR A 14 9.08 -14.04 -9.00
C TYR A 14 7.68 -13.49 -8.67
N THR A 15 6.64 -14.32 -8.76
CA THR A 15 5.29 -13.96 -8.31
C THR A 15 5.18 -13.88 -6.79
N ALA A 16 5.91 -14.70 -6.02
CA ALA A 16 6.00 -14.57 -4.57
C ALA A 16 6.69 -13.26 -4.14
N GLN A 17 7.78 -12.87 -4.80
CA GLN A 17 8.47 -11.61 -4.54
C GLN A 17 7.56 -10.41 -4.84
N GLY A 18 6.87 -10.42 -5.99
CA GLY A 18 5.88 -9.39 -6.33
C GLY A 18 4.74 -9.27 -5.30
N ARG A 19 4.29 -10.40 -4.73
CA ARG A 19 3.29 -10.41 -3.63
C ARG A 19 3.81 -9.75 -2.36
N ILE A 20 5.05 -10.05 -1.96
CA ILE A 20 5.66 -9.49 -0.75
C ILE A 20 5.91 -7.98 -0.93
N THR A 21 6.52 -7.57 -2.05
CA THR A 21 6.76 -6.15 -2.34
C THR A 21 5.46 -5.36 -2.40
N GLY A 22 4.41 -5.92 -3.00
CA GLY A 22 3.08 -5.29 -3.04
C GLY A 22 2.45 -5.11 -1.65
N ARG A 23 2.62 -6.07 -0.73
CA ARG A 23 2.17 -5.90 0.67
C ARG A 23 2.94 -4.81 1.40
N ILE A 24 4.25 -4.74 1.22
CA ILE A 24 5.10 -3.72 1.84
C ILE A 24 4.70 -2.32 1.38
N LEU A 25 4.49 -2.13 0.07
CA LEU A 25 4.04 -0.86 -0.50
C LEU A 25 2.67 -0.42 0.02
N CYS A 26 1.75 -1.35 0.28
CA CYS A 26 0.46 -1.02 0.90
C CYS A 26 0.59 -0.59 2.37
N ILE A 27 1.56 -1.13 3.11
CA ILE A 27 1.75 -0.83 4.54
C ILE A 27 2.53 0.47 4.76
N MET A 28 3.48 0.80 3.86
CA MET A 28 4.30 2.01 3.93
C MET A 28 3.51 3.30 4.25
N PRO A 29 2.46 3.67 3.49
CA PRO A 29 1.78 4.94 3.72
C PRO A 29 0.99 4.95 5.04
N PHE A 30 0.51 3.80 5.52
CA PHE A 30 -0.10 3.66 6.85
C PHE A 30 0.92 3.89 7.97
N VAL A 31 2.11 3.32 7.83
CA VAL A 31 3.21 3.51 8.80
C VAL A 31 3.67 4.97 8.79
N MET A 32 3.79 5.58 7.61
CA MET A 32 4.17 6.99 7.46
C MET A 32 3.15 7.91 8.13
N PHE A 33 1.86 7.64 7.93
CA PHE A 33 0.78 8.38 8.58
C PHE A 33 0.88 8.28 10.11
N GLY A 34 0.98 7.07 10.66
CA GLY A 34 1.12 6.87 12.12
C GLY A 34 2.39 7.49 12.70
N LEU A 35 3.51 7.49 11.96
CA LEU A 35 4.74 8.17 12.37
C LEU A 35 4.54 9.69 12.42
N LEU A 36 3.87 10.27 11.41
CA LEU A 36 3.57 11.72 11.39
C LEU A 36 2.68 12.12 12.57
N THR A 37 1.70 11.29 12.94
CA THR A 37 0.86 11.46 14.15
C THR A 37 1.69 11.56 15.43
N ILE A 38 2.70 10.68 15.57
CA ILE A 38 3.54 10.60 16.77
C ILE A 38 4.56 11.74 16.80
N VAL A 39 5.19 12.06 15.67
CA VAL A 39 6.27 13.06 15.59
C VAL A 39 5.74 14.48 15.68
N ASN A 40 4.59 14.79 15.06
CA ASN A 40 4.09 16.16 14.96
C ASN A 40 2.57 16.27 15.15
N ARG A 41 2.14 16.13 16.42
CA ARG A 41 0.75 16.37 16.86
C ARG A 41 0.19 17.74 16.45
N LYS A 42 1.06 18.76 16.34
CA LYS A 42 0.69 20.12 15.94
C LYS A 42 0.29 20.22 14.46
N TYR A 43 0.83 19.34 13.61
CA TYR A 43 0.49 19.26 12.18
C TYR A 43 -0.85 18.54 11.98
N GLU A 44 -1.10 17.48 12.75
CA GLU A 44 -2.42 16.86 12.80
C GLU A 44 -3.50 17.80 13.33
N SER A 45 -3.17 18.62 14.33
CA SER A 45 -4.11 19.61 14.85
C SER A 45 -4.65 20.50 13.74
N ILE A 46 -3.84 20.98 12.80
CA ILE A 46 -4.30 21.80 11.67
C ILE A 46 -5.26 21.00 10.78
N LEU A 47 -4.93 19.72 10.56
CA LEU A 47 -5.77 18.82 9.75
C LEU A 47 -7.14 18.53 10.39
N PHE A 48 -7.23 18.52 11.74
CA PHE A 48 -8.48 18.31 12.47
C PHE A 48 -9.21 19.62 12.86
N THR A 49 -8.52 20.75 12.94
CA THR A 49 -9.09 22.04 13.37
C THR A 49 -9.68 22.80 12.19
N ASP A 50 -9.06 22.72 11.01
CA ASP A 50 -9.60 23.34 9.80
C ASP A 50 -10.55 22.38 9.07
N PRO A 51 -11.77 22.82 8.70
CA PRO A 51 -12.73 21.99 7.97
C PRO A 51 -12.17 21.51 6.61
N THR A 52 -11.30 22.29 5.98
CA THR A 52 -10.58 21.92 4.75
C THR A 52 -9.62 20.74 4.98
N GLY A 53 -8.96 20.70 6.14
CA GLY A 53 -8.06 19.62 6.52
C GLY A 53 -8.77 18.29 6.68
N LEU A 54 -9.99 18.32 7.26
CA LEU A 54 -10.81 17.12 7.42
C LEU A 54 -11.22 16.54 6.06
N HIS A 55 -11.61 17.38 5.10
CA HIS A 55 -11.93 16.95 3.74
C HIS A 55 -10.72 16.34 3.02
N MET A 56 -9.52 16.93 3.17
CA MET A 56 -8.29 16.38 2.59
C MET A 56 -7.91 15.03 3.22
N LEU A 57 -8.13 14.86 4.52
CA LEU A 57 -7.92 13.58 5.20
C LEU A 57 -8.86 12.50 4.66
N TYR A 58 -10.17 12.79 4.58
CA TYR A 58 -11.15 11.85 4.01
C TYR A 58 -10.81 11.49 2.56
N PHE A 59 -10.47 12.49 1.74
CA PHE A 59 -10.05 12.26 0.37
C PHE A 59 -8.79 11.40 0.28
N GLY A 60 -7.79 11.68 1.12
CA GLY A 60 -6.55 10.89 1.20
C GLY A 60 -6.80 9.43 1.61
N ILE A 61 -7.69 9.19 2.57
CA ILE A 61 -8.09 7.84 2.98
C ILE A 61 -8.78 7.10 1.83
N ILE A 62 -9.73 7.75 1.14
CA ILE A 62 -10.43 7.15 -0.01
C ILE A 62 -9.43 6.81 -1.11
N MET A 63 -8.54 7.73 -1.44
CA MET A 63 -7.52 7.53 -2.47
C MET A 63 -6.54 6.41 -2.08
N MET A 64 -6.21 6.30 -0.79
CA MET A 64 -5.38 5.22 -0.27
C MET A 64 -6.07 3.85 -0.38
N ILE A 65 -7.37 3.77 -0.06
CA ILE A 65 -8.16 2.55 -0.25
C ILE A 65 -8.16 2.15 -1.72
N ILE A 66 -8.38 3.10 -2.63
CA ILE A 66 -8.34 2.86 -4.08
C ILE A 66 -6.96 2.35 -4.50
N GLY A 67 -5.88 2.97 -4.02
CA GLY A 67 -4.50 2.54 -4.29
C GLY A 67 -4.23 1.11 -3.81
N VAL A 68 -4.64 0.78 -2.59
CA VAL A 68 -4.51 -0.57 -2.03
C VAL A 68 -5.33 -1.59 -2.82
N LEU A 69 -6.56 -1.24 -3.23
CA LEU A 69 -7.41 -2.10 -4.07
C LEU A 69 -6.81 -2.31 -5.46
N ALA A 70 -6.24 -1.27 -6.08
CA ALA A 70 -5.56 -1.36 -7.36
C ALA A 70 -4.32 -2.28 -7.27
N ILE A 71 -3.50 -2.12 -6.23
CA ILE A 71 -2.35 -3.00 -5.97
C ILE A 71 -2.81 -4.45 -5.73
N ARG A 72 -3.86 -4.65 -4.92
CA ARG A 72 -4.48 -5.98 -4.73
C ARG A 72 -4.94 -6.59 -6.05
N LYS A 73 -5.56 -5.79 -6.93
CA LYS A 73 -6.02 -6.24 -8.25
C LYS A 73 -4.83 -6.63 -9.14
N ILE A 74 -3.79 -5.79 -9.22
CA ILE A 74 -2.57 -6.08 -10.00
C ILE A 74 -1.90 -7.37 -9.55
N ILE A 75 -1.80 -7.58 -8.23
CA ILE A 75 -1.22 -8.80 -7.66
C ILE A 75 -2.11 -10.01 -7.93
N SER A 76 -3.44 -9.86 -7.77
CA SER A 76 -4.41 -10.94 -8.00
C SER A 76 -4.49 -11.37 -9.46
N VAL A 77 -4.31 -10.46 -10.42
CA VAL A 77 -4.35 -10.75 -11.86
C VAL A 77 -3.12 -11.56 -12.31
N LYS A 78 -2.03 -11.52 -11.53
CA LYS A 78 -0.83 -12.33 -11.78
C LYS A 78 -0.87 -13.71 -11.12
N VAL A 79 -1.94 -14.03 -10.39
CA VAL A 79 -2.25 -15.37 -9.86
C VAL A 79 -3.05 -16.13 -10.91
#